data_AF-A0A943QYN4-F1
#
_entry.id   AF-A0A943QYN4-F1
#
_cell.length_a   1.000
_cell.length_b   1.000
_cell.length_c   1.000
_cell.angle_alpha   90.00
_cell.angle_beta   90.00
_cell.angle_gamma   90.00
#
_symmetry.space_group_name_H-M   'P 1'
#
loop_
_entity.id
_entity.type
_entity.pdbx_description
1 polymer ?
#
loop_
_entity_poly.entity_id
_entity_poly.type
_entity_poly.pdbx_seq_one_letter_code
_entity_poly.pdbx_strand_id
1 'polypeptide(L)'
;MRKSGKVYENTEKYSVMRSMRAIDRSDIVLMVINAEEGIREYDKRIAGFAHEAGKGIIIVVNKWDTIKKDNHTVSNWEADIRDQFQFLSYAPIIFVSAETKQRLNKLPEMIKRISESQNRRISSAVLNDVIMDAIAINPTPTDKGKRLKIFYGTQVSVKPPTFVVFVNEEELMHFSYMRFLENQIRQAFGFEGTPIHLIARKRK
;
A
#
# COMPACT_ATOMS: atom_id res chain seq x y z
N MET A 1 12.58 -37.02 -22.27
CA MET A 1 12.43 -36.11 -21.10
C MET A 1 13.49 -35.02 -21.17
N ARG A 2 13.11 -33.81 -21.62
CA ARG A 2 14.01 -32.64 -21.73
C ARG A 2 14.03 -31.91 -20.38
N LYS A 3 15.22 -31.54 -19.89
CA LYS A 3 15.45 -30.77 -18.65
C LYS A 3 14.73 -29.42 -18.71
N SER A 4 13.56 -29.33 -18.10
CA SER A 4 12.65 -28.17 -18.12
C SER A 4 13.01 -27.05 -17.13
N GLY A 5 13.88 -27.31 -16.14
CA GLY A 5 14.20 -26.32 -15.08
C GLY A 5 14.93 -25.06 -15.56
N LYS A 6 15.90 -25.19 -16.48
CA LYS A 6 16.77 -24.06 -16.89
C LYS A 6 16.10 -23.10 -17.88
N VAL A 7 15.05 -23.54 -18.57
CA VAL A 7 14.27 -22.72 -19.51
C VAL A 7 13.20 -21.93 -18.75
N TYR A 8 12.53 -22.57 -17.78
CA TYR A 8 11.56 -21.92 -16.88
C TYR A 8 12.18 -20.74 -16.12
N GLU A 9 13.35 -20.95 -15.52
CA GLU A 9 14.08 -19.93 -14.75
C GLU A 9 14.46 -18.70 -15.60
N ASN A 10 14.83 -18.91 -16.87
CA ASN A 10 15.10 -17.82 -17.81
C ASN A 10 13.81 -17.08 -18.19
N THR A 11 12.73 -17.79 -18.53
CA THR A 11 11.45 -17.17 -18.90
C THR A 11 10.79 -16.41 -17.74
N GLU A 12 10.93 -16.90 -16.51
CA GLU A 12 10.45 -16.22 -15.30
C GLU A 12 11.23 -14.92 -15.05
N LYS A 13 12.55 -14.93 -15.23
CA LYS A 13 13.38 -13.72 -15.11
C LYS A 13 12.97 -12.63 -16.10
N TYR A 14 12.69 -12.99 -17.36
CA TYR A 14 12.20 -12.03 -18.35
C TYR A 14 10.81 -11.49 -18.01
N SER A 15 9.93 -12.35 -17.47
CA SER A 15 8.59 -11.95 -17.03
C SER A 15 8.65 -10.95 -15.88
N VAL A 16 9.52 -11.17 -14.89
CA VAL A 16 9.73 -10.23 -13.78
C VAL A 16 10.27 -8.89 -14.27
N MET A 17 11.30 -8.89 -15.15
CA MET A 17 11.82 -7.64 -15.72
C MET A 17 10.77 -6.86 -16.52
N ARG A 18 9.89 -7.57 -17.24
CA ARG A 18 8.79 -6.94 -17.97
C ARG A 18 7.77 -6.33 -17.01
N SER A 19 7.44 -7.02 -15.91
CA SER A 19 6.56 -6.52 -14.86
C SER A 19 7.14 -5.27 -14.19
N MET A 20 8.43 -5.25 -13.86
CA MET A 20 9.10 -4.06 -13.31
C MET A 20 8.98 -2.85 -14.23
N ARG A 21 9.29 -3.01 -15.53
CA ARG A 21 9.12 -1.92 -16.52
C ARG A 21 7.67 -1.48 -16.70
N ALA A 22 6.70 -2.35 -16.46
CA ALA A 22 5.29 -1.99 -16.48
C ALA A 22 4.91 -1.18 -15.23
N ILE A 23 5.37 -1.61 -14.05
CA ILE A 23 5.20 -0.89 -12.78
C ILE A 23 5.76 0.53 -12.88
N ASP A 24 6.99 0.69 -13.37
CA ASP A 24 7.64 2.00 -13.48
C ASP A 24 6.81 3.01 -14.28
N ARG A 25 6.22 2.55 -15.40
CA ARG A 25 5.40 3.37 -16.31
C ARG A 25 3.95 3.56 -15.86
N SER A 26 3.53 2.90 -14.78
CA SER A 26 2.15 2.94 -14.29
C SER A 26 2.02 3.91 -13.12
N ASP A 27 0.84 4.53 -12.97
CA ASP A 27 0.45 5.22 -11.73
C ASP A 27 -0.19 4.24 -10.73
N ILE A 28 -0.96 3.28 -11.26
CA ILE A 28 -1.74 2.29 -10.50
C ILE A 28 -1.49 0.89 -11.10
N VAL A 29 -1.24 -0.07 -10.22
CA VAL A 29 -0.94 -1.48 -10.53
C VAL A 29 -2.13 -2.34 -10.08
N LEU A 30 -2.69 -3.11 -11.01
CA LEU A 30 -3.64 -4.17 -10.70
C LEU A 30 -2.85 -5.46 -10.44
N MET A 31 -2.75 -5.85 -9.17
CA MET A 31 -2.13 -7.11 -8.76
C MET A 31 -3.15 -8.23 -8.91
N VAL A 32 -3.04 -9.02 -9.97
CA VAL A 32 -3.97 -10.12 -10.23
C VAL A 32 -3.50 -11.40 -9.56
N ILE A 33 -4.32 -11.95 -8.68
CA ILE A 33 -4.13 -13.26 -8.02
C ILE A 33 -5.13 -14.24 -8.63
N ASN A 34 -4.68 -15.45 -8.96
CA ASN A 34 -5.58 -16.52 -9.39
C ASN A 34 -6.17 -17.22 -8.17
N ALA A 35 -7.50 -17.18 -8.01
CA ALA A 35 -8.18 -17.76 -6.84
C ALA A 35 -7.96 -19.27 -6.71
N GLU A 36 -7.78 -20.00 -7.81
CA GLU A 36 -7.57 -21.46 -7.77
C GLU A 36 -6.18 -21.84 -7.27
N GLU A 37 -5.19 -21.01 -7.59
CA GLU A 37 -3.78 -21.28 -7.31
C GLU A 37 -3.31 -20.63 -6.00
N GLY A 38 -4.08 -19.68 -5.48
CA GLY A 38 -3.71 -18.91 -4.31
C GLY A 38 -2.55 -17.94 -4.57
N ILE A 39 -1.98 -17.44 -3.47
CA ILE A 39 -0.87 -16.50 -3.49
C ILE A 39 0.44 -17.27 -3.67
N ARG A 40 1.24 -16.90 -4.67
CA ARG A 40 2.57 -17.48 -4.93
C ARG A 40 3.69 -16.58 -4.41
N GLU A 41 4.88 -17.15 -4.22
CA GLU A 41 6.03 -16.41 -3.71
C GLU A 41 6.41 -15.22 -4.61
N TYR A 42 6.32 -15.38 -5.93
CA TYR A 42 6.61 -14.32 -6.88
C TYR A 42 5.62 -13.15 -6.82
N ASP A 43 4.36 -13.40 -6.42
CA ASP A 43 3.35 -12.35 -6.27
C ASP A 43 3.77 -11.36 -5.18
N LYS A 44 4.31 -11.86 -4.06
CA LYS A 44 4.87 -11.03 -2.98
C LYS A 44 6.01 -10.15 -3.45
N ARG A 45 6.89 -10.69 -4.31
CA ARG A 45 8.03 -9.95 -4.83
C ARG A 45 7.59 -8.80 -5.74
N ILE A 46 6.68 -9.07 -6.67
CA ILE A 46 6.13 -8.05 -7.58
C ILE A 46 5.33 -7.00 -6.80
N ALA A 47 4.57 -7.43 -5.77
CA ALA A 47 3.84 -6.55 -4.86
C ALA A 47 4.78 -5.58 -4.15
N GLY A 48 5.88 -6.11 -3.60
CA GLY A 48 6.91 -5.34 -2.92
C GLY A 48 7.48 -4.26 -3.83
N PHE A 49 7.85 -4.62 -5.07
CA PHE A 49 8.35 -3.63 -6.04
C PHE A 49 7.33 -2.53 -6.35
N ALA A 50 6.05 -2.87 -6.53
CA ALA A 50 5.01 -1.87 -6.77
C ALA A 50 4.82 -0.93 -5.56
N HIS A 51 4.87 -1.49 -4.34
CA HIS A 51 4.77 -0.72 -3.10
C HIS A 51 5.96 0.23 -2.92
N GLU A 52 7.19 -0.28 -3.08
CA GLU A 52 8.43 0.50 -2.97
C GLU A 52 8.52 1.59 -4.04
N ALA A 53 8.02 1.33 -5.24
CA ALA A 53 7.91 2.31 -6.32
C ALA A 53 6.80 3.37 -6.08
N GLY A 54 6.09 3.31 -4.94
CA GLY A 54 5.08 4.29 -4.55
C GLY A 54 3.82 4.24 -5.41
N LYS A 55 3.54 3.11 -6.05
CA LYS A 55 2.39 2.97 -6.97
C LYS A 55 1.11 2.73 -6.19
N GLY A 56 0.00 3.16 -6.78
CA GLY A 56 -1.32 2.77 -6.29
C GLY A 56 -1.54 1.29 -6.57
N ILE A 57 -2.17 0.54 -5.68
CA ILE A 57 -2.32 -0.91 -5.82
C ILE A 57 -3.76 -1.30 -5.58
N ILE A 58 -4.30 -2.15 -6.46
CA ILE A 58 -5.54 -2.90 -6.25
C ILE A 58 -5.20 -4.37 -6.33
N ILE A 59 -5.61 -5.14 -5.33
CA ILE A 59 -5.50 -6.60 -5.35
C ILE A 59 -6.76 -7.16 -6.01
N VAL A 60 -6.58 -7.85 -7.14
CA VAL A 60 -7.65 -8.40 -7.97
C VAL A 60 -7.60 -9.92 -7.90
N VAL A 61 -8.52 -10.53 -7.16
CA VAL A 61 -8.64 -11.99 -7.08
C VAL A 61 -9.52 -12.45 -8.23
N ASN A 62 -8.91 -13.01 -9.27
CA ASN A 62 -9.56 -13.45 -10.50
C ASN A 62 -9.94 -14.95 -10.43
N LYS A 63 -10.80 -15.39 -11.37
CA LYS A 63 -11.45 -16.72 -11.39
C LYS A 63 -12.33 -16.98 -10.18
N TRP A 64 -12.92 -15.93 -9.63
CA TRP A 64 -13.74 -16.06 -8.44
C TRP A 64 -15.00 -16.92 -8.65
N ASP A 65 -15.42 -17.13 -9.88
CA ASP A 65 -16.51 -18.02 -10.26
C ASP A 65 -16.22 -19.50 -9.97
N THR A 66 -14.95 -19.93 -9.99
CA THR A 66 -14.58 -21.34 -9.80
C THR A 66 -14.48 -21.75 -8.33
N ILE A 67 -14.45 -20.77 -7.42
CA ILE A 67 -14.43 -21.01 -5.98
C ILE A 67 -15.83 -21.36 -5.47
N LYS A 68 -15.94 -22.52 -4.82
CA LYS A 68 -17.15 -22.90 -4.06
C LYS A 68 -17.25 -22.00 -2.83
N LYS A 69 -18.35 -21.26 -2.72
CA LYS A 69 -18.53 -20.23 -1.69
C LYS A 69 -19.42 -20.72 -0.55
N ASP A 70 -19.03 -20.35 0.65
CA ASP A 70 -19.84 -20.35 1.87
C ASP A 70 -19.90 -18.92 2.46
N ASN A 71 -20.50 -18.77 3.64
CA ASN A 71 -20.66 -17.47 4.30
C ASN A 71 -19.33 -16.81 4.73
N HIS A 72 -18.24 -17.58 4.85
CA HIS A 72 -16.96 -17.10 5.36
C HIS A 72 -15.87 -17.04 4.28
N THR A 73 -16.14 -17.53 3.07
CA THR A 73 -15.14 -17.66 2.01
C THR A 73 -14.49 -16.31 1.70
N VAL A 74 -15.28 -15.24 1.54
CA VAL A 74 -14.76 -13.90 1.24
C VAL A 74 -13.88 -13.38 2.38
N SER A 75 -14.36 -13.45 3.63
CA SER A 75 -13.61 -12.94 4.78
C SER A 75 -12.32 -13.71 5.03
N ASN A 76 -12.33 -15.03 4.81
CA ASN A 76 -11.16 -15.88 4.98
C ASN A 76 -10.09 -15.54 3.93
N TRP A 77 -10.50 -15.32 2.67
CA TRP A 77 -9.60 -14.86 1.61
C TRP A 77 -9.03 -13.47 1.88
N GLU A 78 -9.86 -12.54 2.34
CA GLU A 78 -9.38 -11.21 2.72
C GLU A 78 -8.36 -11.30 3.87
N ALA A 79 -8.65 -12.08 4.91
CA ALA A 79 -7.74 -12.28 6.03
C ALA A 79 -6.41 -12.90 5.59
N ASP A 80 -6.45 -13.93 4.75
CA ASP A 80 -5.24 -14.58 4.21
C ASP A 80 -4.41 -13.60 3.36
N ILE A 81 -5.05 -12.85 2.44
CA ILE A 81 -4.37 -11.81 1.67
C ILE A 81 -3.73 -10.76 2.59
N ARG A 82 -4.41 -10.33 3.65
CA ARG A 82 -3.88 -9.33 4.59
C ARG A 82 -2.71 -9.88 5.41
N ASP A 83 -2.74 -11.15 5.78
CA ASP A 83 -1.64 -11.82 6.47
C ASP A 83 -0.41 -11.98 5.56
N GLN A 84 -0.62 -12.36 4.30
CA GLN A 84 0.45 -12.56 3.32
C GLN A 84 1.04 -11.23 2.80
N PHE A 85 0.23 -10.17 2.72
CA PHE A 85 0.60 -8.85 2.21
C PHE A 85 0.39 -7.73 3.25
N GLN A 86 1.00 -7.87 4.43
CA GLN A 86 0.86 -6.89 5.53
C GLN A 86 1.24 -5.46 5.12
N PHE A 87 2.21 -5.31 4.20
CA PHE A 87 2.65 -4.02 3.67
C PHE A 87 1.67 -3.38 2.66
N LEU A 88 0.63 -4.10 2.24
CA LEU A 88 -0.44 -3.63 1.36
C LEU A 88 -1.77 -3.44 2.10
N SER A 89 -1.76 -3.17 3.40
CA SER A 89 -2.98 -2.93 4.20
C SER A 89 -3.89 -1.84 3.61
N TYR A 90 -3.32 -0.86 2.90
CA TYR A 90 -4.06 0.21 2.22
C TYR A 90 -4.71 -0.22 0.90
N ALA A 91 -4.26 -1.31 0.27
CA ALA A 91 -4.72 -1.69 -1.05
C ALA A 91 -6.12 -2.34 -0.97
N PRO A 92 -7.11 -1.89 -1.75
CA PRO A 92 -8.40 -2.56 -1.81
C PRO A 92 -8.29 -3.93 -2.47
N ILE A 93 -9.12 -4.86 -2.03
CA ILE A 93 -9.24 -6.22 -2.57
C ILE A 93 -10.56 -6.29 -3.33
N ILE A 94 -10.53 -6.79 -4.57
CA ILE A 94 -11.73 -7.05 -5.37
C ILE A 94 -11.70 -8.46 -5.96
N PHE A 95 -12.78 -9.19 -5.74
CA PHE A 95 -13.01 -10.52 -6.30
C PHE A 95 -13.76 -10.40 -7.62
N VAL A 96 -13.17 -10.92 -8.70
CA VAL A 96 -13.70 -10.81 -10.07
C VAL A 96 -13.65 -12.15 -10.80
N SER A 97 -14.39 -12.22 -11.89
CA SER A 97 -14.26 -13.29 -12.88
C SER A 97 -14.15 -12.65 -14.25
N ALA A 98 -13.00 -12.84 -14.90
CA ALA A 98 -12.79 -12.40 -16.28
C ALA A 98 -13.76 -13.11 -17.25
N GLU A 99 -14.04 -14.40 -17.00
CA GLU A 99 -14.86 -15.26 -17.85
C GLU A 99 -16.34 -14.88 -17.79
N THR A 100 -16.90 -14.79 -16.59
CA THR A 100 -18.32 -14.42 -16.40
C THR A 100 -18.55 -12.91 -16.38
N LYS A 101 -17.47 -12.11 -16.49
CA LYS A 101 -17.44 -10.65 -16.35
C LYS A 101 -17.90 -10.14 -14.98
N GLN A 102 -17.95 -11.01 -13.97
CA GLN A 102 -18.37 -10.65 -12.62
C GLN A 102 -17.50 -9.52 -12.07
N ARG A 103 -18.14 -8.40 -11.71
CA ARG A 103 -17.56 -7.23 -10.99
C ARG A 103 -16.42 -6.49 -11.71
N LEU A 104 -16.07 -6.86 -12.95
CA LEU A 104 -15.04 -6.14 -13.73
C LEU A 104 -15.38 -4.66 -13.95
N ASN A 105 -16.68 -4.36 -14.07
CA ASN A 105 -17.19 -3.00 -14.25
C ASN A 105 -16.89 -2.06 -13.07
N LYS A 106 -16.50 -2.59 -11.89
CA LYS A 106 -16.11 -1.78 -10.73
C LYS A 106 -14.67 -1.26 -10.81
N LEU A 107 -13.81 -1.91 -11.59
CA LEU A 107 -12.38 -1.57 -11.66
C LEU A 107 -12.12 -0.14 -12.14
N PRO A 108 -12.76 0.38 -13.21
CA PRO A 108 -12.50 1.75 -13.67
C PRO A 108 -12.81 2.81 -12.61
N GLU A 109 -13.89 2.65 -11.85
CA GLU A 109 -14.26 3.56 -10.76
C GLU A 109 -13.25 3.50 -9.60
N MET A 110 -12.82 2.30 -9.22
CA MET A 110 -11.79 2.13 -8.18
C MET A 110 -10.45 2.76 -8.59
N ILE A 111 -10.02 2.54 -9.84
CA ILE A 111 -8.79 3.14 -10.40
C ILE A 111 -8.88 4.67 -10.34
N LYS A 112 -10.02 5.25 -10.74
CA LYS A 112 -10.23 6.69 -10.69
C LYS A 112 -10.13 7.23 -9.26
N ARG A 113 -10.80 6.60 -8.29
CA ARG A 113 -10.75 7.00 -6.87
C ARG A 113 -9.34 6.95 -6.29
N ILE A 114 -8.58 5.91 -6.59
CA ILE A 114 -7.19 5.79 -6.14
C ILE A 114 -6.33 6.88 -6.78
N SER A 115 -6.51 7.14 -8.08
CA SER A 115 -5.78 8.20 -8.77
C SER A 115 -6.07 9.57 -8.16
N GLU A 116 -7.33 9.88 -7.87
CA GLU A 116 -7.72 11.10 -7.16
C GLU A 116 -7.06 11.19 -5.78
N SER A 117 -7.03 10.08 -5.04
CA SER A 117 -6.39 10.00 -3.74
C SER A 117 -4.88 10.22 -3.79
N GLN A 118 -4.19 9.63 -4.77
CA GLN A 118 -2.75 9.83 -5.00
C GLN A 118 -2.38 11.29 -5.28
N ASN A 119 -3.28 12.04 -5.93
CA ASN A 119 -3.08 13.44 -6.32
C ASN A 119 -3.58 14.45 -5.27
N ARG A 120 -4.21 13.98 -4.18
CA ARG A 120 -4.79 14.86 -3.17
C ARG A 120 -3.68 15.66 -2.46
N ARG A 121 -3.84 16.99 -2.44
CA ARG A 121 -3.03 17.90 -1.63
C ARG A 121 -3.77 18.28 -0.36
N ILE A 122 -3.10 18.13 0.77
CA ILE A 122 -3.56 18.50 2.11
C ILE A 122 -2.80 19.76 2.53
N SER A 123 -3.53 20.77 2.99
CA SER A 123 -2.92 21.99 3.51
C SER A 123 -2.13 21.70 4.78
N SER A 124 -1.00 22.40 4.98
CA SER A 124 -0.20 22.22 6.19
C SER A 124 -1.00 22.50 7.47
N ALA A 125 -1.92 23.47 7.48
CA ALA A 125 -2.76 23.75 8.65
C ALA A 125 -3.55 22.51 9.11
N VAL A 126 -4.41 21.98 8.25
CA VAL A 126 -5.24 20.80 8.57
C VAL A 126 -4.39 19.56 8.88
N LEU A 127 -3.24 19.37 8.21
CA LEU A 127 -2.32 18.28 8.56
C LEU A 127 -1.78 18.43 9.99
N ASN A 128 -1.42 19.64 10.38
CA ASN A 128 -0.88 19.89 11.72
C ASN A 128 -1.94 19.72 12.81
N ASP A 129 -3.20 20.07 12.54
CA ASP A 129 -4.32 19.80 13.46
C ASP A 129 -4.42 18.29 13.75
N VAL A 130 -4.42 17.45 12.69
CA VAL A 130 -4.44 15.98 12.83
C VAL A 130 -3.22 15.44 13.58
N ILE A 131 -2.03 16.00 13.35
CA ILE A 131 -0.81 15.59 14.07
C ILE A 131 -0.92 15.94 15.55
N MET A 132 -1.46 17.12 15.89
CA MET A 132 -1.62 17.54 17.29
C MET A 132 -2.65 16.68 18.02
N ASP A 133 -3.77 16.37 17.37
CA ASP A 133 -4.78 15.45 17.89
C ASP A 133 -4.19 14.05 18.14
N ALA A 134 -3.39 13.55 17.19
CA ALA A 134 -2.69 12.27 17.34
C ALA A 134 -1.73 12.26 18.55
N ILE A 135 -0.98 13.34 18.76
CA ILE A 135 -0.06 13.49 19.91
C ILE A 135 -0.84 13.54 21.24
N ALA A 136 -2.02 14.17 21.25
CA ALA A 136 -2.88 14.23 22.43
C ALA A 136 -3.42 12.85 22.83
N ILE A 137 -3.75 12.00 21.84
CA ILE A 137 -4.22 10.63 22.08
C ILE A 137 -3.08 9.71 22.52
N ASN A 138 -1.94 9.79 21.82
CA ASN A 138 -0.76 8.97 22.11
C ASN A 138 0.50 9.86 22.19
N PRO A 139 0.90 10.24 23.42
CA PRO A 139 2.04 11.11 23.63
C PRO A 139 3.32 10.58 22.98
N THR A 140 4.14 11.52 22.49
CA THR A 140 5.42 11.21 21.82
C THR A 140 6.37 10.41 22.73
N PRO A 141 7.14 9.45 22.17
CA PRO A 141 8.09 8.65 22.93
C PRO A 141 9.20 9.49 23.56
N THR A 142 9.80 8.93 24.61
CA THR A 142 11.01 9.46 25.26
C THR A 142 12.08 8.38 25.22
N ASP A 143 13.26 8.71 24.73
CA ASP A 143 14.43 7.84 24.74
C ASP A 143 15.61 8.57 25.37
N LYS A 144 16.36 7.88 26.26
CA LYS A 144 17.52 8.42 26.98
C LYS A 144 17.30 9.82 27.58
N GLY A 145 16.11 10.07 28.14
CA GLY A 145 15.74 11.35 28.77
C GLY A 145 15.37 12.48 27.78
N LYS A 146 15.39 12.22 26.47
CA LYS A 146 14.95 13.15 25.44
C LYS A 146 13.59 12.74 24.89
N ARG A 147 12.63 13.67 24.93
CA ARG A 147 11.31 13.48 24.32
C ARG A 147 11.36 13.86 22.83
N LEU A 148 10.75 13.04 21.98
CA LEU A 148 10.49 13.40 20.59
C LEU A 148 9.57 14.63 20.57
N LYS A 149 10.01 15.71 19.91
CA LYS A 149 9.19 16.91 19.67
C LYS A 149 8.90 16.99 18.19
N ILE A 150 7.62 16.99 17.83
CA ILE A 150 7.16 17.25 16.47
C ILE A 150 6.76 18.73 16.41
N PHE A 151 7.42 19.50 15.54
CA PHE A 151 7.19 20.94 15.42
C PHE A 151 6.05 21.26 14.46
N TYR A 152 6.13 20.68 13.25
CA TYR A 152 5.10 20.81 12.23
C TYR A 152 5.29 19.75 11.15
N GLY A 153 4.24 19.47 10.38
CA GLY A 153 4.26 18.64 9.18
C GLY A 153 3.86 19.43 7.93
N THR A 154 4.32 18.97 6.78
CA THR A 154 3.84 19.45 5.47
C THR A 154 3.84 18.33 4.43
N GLN A 155 2.97 18.43 3.43
CA GLN A 155 3.00 17.54 2.27
C GLN A 155 3.93 18.10 1.20
N VAL A 156 4.95 17.33 0.83
CA VAL A 156 6.01 17.76 -0.10
C VAL A 156 5.81 17.24 -1.52
N SER A 157 5.12 16.10 -1.68
CA SER A 157 4.81 15.54 -3.00
C SER A 157 3.49 14.77 -3.02
N VAL A 158 3.06 14.48 -4.24
CA VAL A 158 1.91 13.63 -4.59
C VAL A 158 2.43 12.48 -5.45
N LYS A 159 1.66 11.38 -5.56
CA LYS A 159 2.04 10.17 -6.33
C LYS A 159 3.43 9.59 -5.96
N PRO A 160 3.60 9.04 -4.76
CA PRO A 160 2.62 8.93 -3.69
C PRO A 160 2.57 10.18 -2.78
N PRO A 161 1.46 10.41 -2.05
CA PRO A 161 1.39 11.42 -0.99
C PRO A 161 2.56 11.26 -0.02
N THR A 162 3.44 12.25 0.01
CA THR A 162 4.62 12.25 0.88
C THR A 162 4.55 13.42 1.85
N PHE A 163 4.58 13.09 3.13
CA PHE A 163 4.55 14.03 4.23
C PHE A 163 5.91 14.06 4.92
N VAL A 164 6.39 15.27 5.20
CA VAL A 164 7.59 15.48 6.01
C VAL A 164 7.15 16.07 7.34
N VAL A 165 7.52 15.42 8.44
CA VAL A 165 7.34 15.92 9.81
C VAL A 165 8.66 16.39 10.37
N PHE A 166 8.70 17.65 10.80
CA PHE A 166 9.90 18.27 11.35
C PHE A 166 9.99 18.01 12.83
N VAL A 167 11.10 17.41 13.26
CA VAL A 167 11.33 16.94 14.63
C VAL A 167 12.61 17.50 15.22
N ASN A 168 12.80 17.35 16.53
CA ASN A 168 14.07 17.69 17.18
C ASN A 168 15.22 16.74 16.81
N GLU A 169 14.97 15.43 16.84
CA GLU A 169 15.95 14.39 16.50
C GLU A 169 15.23 13.26 15.73
N GLU A 170 15.74 12.90 14.55
CA GLU A 170 15.11 11.90 13.66
C GLU A 170 15.11 10.50 14.29
N GLU A 171 16.16 10.18 15.04
CA GLU A 171 16.35 8.89 15.71
C GLU A 171 15.28 8.59 16.78
N LEU A 172 14.67 9.64 17.35
CA LEU A 172 13.59 9.51 18.33
C LEU A 172 12.24 9.13 17.68
N MET A 173 12.12 9.28 16.36
CA MET A 173 10.94 8.86 15.59
C MET A 173 11.06 7.38 15.23
N HIS A 174 10.77 6.50 16.19
CA HIS A 174 10.73 5.06 15.93
C HIS A 174 9.63 4.67 14.92
N PHE A 175 9.85 3.57 14.21
CA PHE A 175 8.93 3.07 13.19
C PHE A 175 7.50 2.89 13.70
N SER A 176 7.32 2.47 14.96
CA SER A 176 6.01 2.26 15.57
C SER A 176 5.22 3.57 15.68
N TYR A 177 5.87 4.65 16.11
CA TYR A 177 5.24 5.97 16.20
C TYR A 177 5.00 6.57 14.81
N MET A 178 5.92 6.34 13.86
CA MET A 178 5.74 6.73 12.47
C MET A 178 4.53 6.03 11.84
N ARG A 179 4.35 4.72 12.07
CA ARG A 179 3.16 3.97 11.63
C ARG A 179 1.88 4.45 12.30
N PHE A 180 1.94 4.78 13.60
CA PHE A 180 0.81 5.39 14.31
C PHE A 180 0.39 6.70 13.62
N LEU A 181 1.31 7.62 13.36
CA LEU A 181 1.00 8.88 12.66
C LEU A 181 0.50 8.64 11.23
N GLU A 182 1.09 7.70 10.49
CA GLU A 182 0.59 7.31 9.16
C GLU A 182 -0.88 6.86 9.23
N ASN A 183 -1.22 6.02 10.21
CA ASN A 183 -2.59 5.54 10.39
C ASN A 183 -3.56 6.68 10.76
N GLN A 184 -3.14 7.65 11.59
CA GLN A 184 -3.95 8.84 11.91
C GLN A 184 -4.20 9.71 10.66
N ILE A 185 -3.17 9.92 9.84
CA ILE A 185 -3.28 10.63 8.56
C ILE A 185 -4.25 9.89 7.62
N ARG A 186 -4.15 8.56 7.53
CA ARG A 186 -5.08 7.74 6.74
C ARG A 186 -6.52 7.84 7.24
N GLN A 187 -6.72 7.77 8.56
CA GLN A 187 -8.06 7.87 9.14
C GLN A 187 -8.70 9.24 8.85
N ALA A 188 -7.93 10.32 8.90
CA ALA A 188 -8.43 11.67 8.66
C ALA A 188 -8.69 11.98 7.17
N PHE A 189 -7.82 11.50 6.28
CA PHE A 189 -7.83 11.93 4.87
C PHE A 189 -8.09 10.82 3.85
N GLY A 190 -8.17 9.56 4.27
CA GLY A 190 -8.35 8.39 3.41
C GLY A 190 -7.01 7.82 2.93
N PHE A 191 -6.74 7.93 1.64
CA PHE A 191 -5.59 7.28 0.97
C PHE A 191 -5.72 5.77 0.78
N GLU A 192 -6.95 5.29 0.62
CA GLU A 192 -7.21 3.93 0.13
C GLU A 192 -6.54 3.71 -1.24
N GLY A 193 -5.87 2.58 -1.38
CA GLY A 193 -5.19 2.16 -2.60
C GLY A 193 -3.89 2.89 -2.91
N THR A 194 -3.44 3.84 -2.09
CA THR A 194 -2.13 4.49 -2.24
C THR A 194 -1.25 4.33 -1.01
N PRO A 195 0.05 4.03 -1.19
CA PRO A 195 1.01 4.19 -0.12
C PRO A 195 1.09 5.67 0.27
N ILE A 196 1.42 5.90 1.55
CA ILE A 196 1.80 7.20 2.08
C ILE A 196 3.25 7.09 2.51
N HIS A 197 4.07 8.09 2.18
CA HIS A 197 5.40 8.20 2.72
C HIS A 197 5.41 9.24 3.83
N LEU A 198 5.76 8.83 5.05
CA LEU A 198 5.96 9.73 6.17
C LEU A 198 7.45 9.78 6.49
N ILE A 199 8.05 10.96 6.43
CA ILE A 199 9.49 11.15 6.59
C ILE A 199 9.70 12.10 7.77
N ALA A 200 10.44 11.65 8.79
CA ALA A 200 10.91 12.57 9.83
C ALA A 200 12.15 13.30 9.33
N ARG A 201 12.22 14.62 9.59
CA ARG A 201 13.42 15.41 9.36
C ARG A 201 13.74 16.29 10.54
N LYS A 202 15.02 16.40 10.89
CA LYS A 202 15.47 17.34 11.92
C LYS A 202 15.19 18.77 11.45
N ARG A 203 14.52 19.54 12.30
CA ARG A 203 14.37 20.98 12.10
C ARG A 203 15.76 21.63 12.16
N LYS A 204 16.17 22.27 11.06
CA LYS A 204 17.35 23.13 11.04
C LYS A 204 17.09 24.40 11.83
#